data_AF-A0A1J3E0Y5-F1
#
_entry.id   AF-A0A1J3E0Y5-F1
#
_cell.length_a   1.000
_cell.length_b   1.000
_cell.length_c   1.000
_cell.angle_alpha   90.00
_cell.angle_beta   90.00
_cell.angle_gamma   90.00
#
_symmetry.space_group_name_H-M   'P 1'
#
loop_
_entity.id
_entity.type
_entity.pdbx_description
1 polymer ?
#
loop_
_entity_poly.entity_id
_entity_poly.type
_entity_poly.pdbx_seq_one_letter_code
_entity_poly.pdbx_strand_id
1 'polypeptide(L)'
;YQRRASKILSLVASFFAAVYVTKWKEYFREIKLEYAPSFTSKVVTCASLEVLQAYLAWRQQDCHVNNLYDTCFWLLVQSGKTVSETQELLKDTQKQQKNELLFQ
;
A
#
# COMPACT_ATOMS: atom_id res chain seq x y z
N TYR A 1 26.08 -5.54 -9.78
CA TYR A 1 25.40 -6.52 -10.66
C TYR A 1 25.41 -6.18 -12.16
N GLN A 2 26.30 -5.31 -12.67
CA GLN A 2 26.33 -4.92 -14.10
C GLN A 2 24.94 -4.51 -14.64
N ARG A 3 24.14 -3.80 -13.82
CA ARG A 3 22.76 -3.38 -14.14
C ARG A 3 21.79 -4.52 -14.53
N ARG A 4 22.12 -5.77 -14.22
CA ARG A 4 21.23 -6.93 -14.49
C ARG A 4 19.94 -6.80 -13.68
N ALA A 5 18.83 -6.55 -14.36
CA ALA A 5 17.52 -6.37 -13.75
C ALA A 5 17.12 -7.57 -12.87
N SER A 6 17.35 -8.81 -13.32
CA SER A 6 17.05 -10.02 -12.56
C SER A 6 17.80 -10.11 -11.23
N LYS A 7 19.06 -9.66 -11.19
CA LYS A 7 19.84 -9.63 -9.94
C LYS A 7 19.35 -8.53 -9.00
N ILE A 8 19.10 -7.33 -9.51
CA ILE A 8 18.55 -6.22 -8.71
C ILE A 8 17.23 -6.65 -8.08
N LEU A 9 16.33 -7.20 -8.90
CA LEU A 9 15.01 -7.70 -8.48
C LEU A 9 15.11 -8.75 -7.39
N SER A 10 15.84 -9.85 -7.65
CA SER A 10 15.92 -10.98 -6.72
C SER A 10 16.58 -10.60 -5.39
N LEU A 11 17.58 -9.70 -5.41
CA LEU A 11 18.25 -9.28 -4.19
C LEU A 11 17.41 -8.33 -3.35
N VAL A 12 16.74 -7.36 -3.96
CA VAL A 12 15.82 -6.48 -3.22
C VAL A 12 14.69 -7.29 -2.60
N ALA A 13 14.08 -8.20 -3.37
CA ALA A 13 12.98 -9.04 -2.88
C ALA A 13 13.43 -9.98 -1.74
N SER A 14 14.52 -10.73 -1.93
CA SER A 14 15.01 -11.69 -0.91
C SER A 14 15.51 -10.99 0.35
N PHE A 15 16.22 -9.87 0.20
CA PHE A 15 16.68 -9.09 1.35
C PHE A 15 15.51 -8.49 2.12
N PHE A 16 14.53 -7.90 1.43
CA PHE A 16 13.33 -7.36 2.08
C PHE A 16 12.56 -8.44 2.83
N ALA A 17 12.34 -9.61 2.23
CA ALA A 17 11.67 -10.73 2.87
C ALA A 17 12.40 -11.19 4.14
N ALA A 18 13.72 -11.34 4.09
CA ALA A 18 14.54 -11.70 5.24
C ALA A 18 14.47 -10.66 6.36
N VAL A 19 14.58 -9.36 6.02
CA VAL A 19 14.45 -8.27 7.00
C VAL A 19 13.05 -8.26 7.61
N TYR A 20 12.00 -8.43 6.82
CA TYR A 20 10.62 -8.43 7.31
C TYR A 20 10.38 -9.52 8.37
N VAL A 21 10.82 -10.76 8.11
CA VAL A 21 10.68 -11.88 9.04
C VAL A 21 11.52 -11.67 10.30
N THR A 22 12.78 -11.23 10.14
CA THR A 22 13.69 -11.02 11.28
C THR A 22 13.26 -9.87 12.18
N LYS A 23 12.66 -8.82 11.61
CA LYS A 23 12.14 -7.67 12.33
C LYS A 23 10.72 -7.83 12.86
N TRP A 24 10.00 -8.89 12.48
CA TRP A 24 8.59 -9.09 12.86
C TRP A 24 8.34 -8.94 14.36
N LYS A 25 9.12 -9.63 15.21
CA LYS A 25 8.94 -9.59 16.68
C LYS A 25 9.24 -8.23 17.31
N GLU A 26 9.97 -7.35 16.62
CA GLU A 26 10.26 -5.99 17.09
C GLU A 26 8.98 -5.13 17.04
N TYR A 27 8.18 -5.27 15.98
CA TYR A 27 6.97 -4.50 15.74
C TYR A 27 5.70 -5.21 16.25
N PHE A 28 5.62 -6.53 16.10
CA PHE A 28 4.49 -7.36 16.49
C PHE A 28 4.90 -8.35 17.57
N ARG A 29 4.97 -7.89 18.81
CA ARG A 29 5.49 -8.69 19.94
C ARG A 29 4.59 -9.86 20.30
N GLU A 30 3.28 -9.65 20.26
CA GLU A 30 2.27 -10.61 20.71
C GLU A 30 1.69 -11.44 19.57
N ILE A 31 1.82 -10.96 18.32
CA ILE A 31 1.31 -11.66 17.14
C ILE A 31 2.43 -12.53 16.58
N LYS A 32 2.21 -13.85 16.56
CA LYS A 32 3.15 -14.79 15.94
C LYS A 32 3.00 -14.74 14.42
N LEU A 33 4.12 -14.72 13.70
CA LEU A 33 4.11 -14.90 12.25
C LEU A 33 3.74 -16.34 11.92
N GLU A 34 2.57 -16.54 11.30
CA GLU A 34 2.04 -17.87 10.99
C GLU A 34 2.71 -18.52 9.77
N TYR A 35 3.02 -17.72 8.76
CA TYR A 35 3.61 -18.17 7.50
C TYR A 35 4.65 -17.17 6.99
N ALA A 36 5.62 -17.65 6.22
CA ALA A 36 6.64 -16.81 5.62
C ALA A 36 6.00 -15.91 4.52
N PRO A 37 6.10 -14.58 4.63
CA PRO A 37 5.56 -13.68 3.63
C PRO A 37 6.38 -13.74 2.35
N SER A 38 5.71 -13.54 1.21
CA SER A 38 6.32 -13.44 -0.11
C SER A 38 6.06 -12.07 -0.71
N PHE A 39 7.03 -11.53 -1.43
CA PHE A 39 6.98 -10.19 -1.99
C PHE A 39 7.25 -10.21 -3.48
N THR A 40 6.39 -9.52 -4.24
CA THR A 40 6.62 -9.25 -5.67
C THR A 40 7.50 -8.03 -5.82
N SER A 41 8.47 -8.08 -6.72
CA SER A 41 9.35 -6.95 -7.05
C SER A 41 9.35 -6.71 -8.56
N LYS A 42 9.55 -5.46 -8.95
CA LYS A 42 9.64 -5.03 -10.34
C LYS A 42 10.76 -3.99 -10.48
N VAL A 43 11.54 -4.11 -11.54
CA VAL A 43 12.50 -3.08 -11.94
C VAL A 43 11.83 -2.21 -12.99
N VAL A 44 11.78 -0.91 -12.75
CA VAL A 44 11.24 0.09 -13.67
C VAL A 44 12.37 1.01 -14.08
N THR A 45 12.56 1.19 -15.39
CA THR A 45 13.55 2.11 -15.94
C THR A 45 12.91 3.46 -16.21
N CYS A 46 13.42 4.51 -15.58
CA CYS A 46 13.05 5.89 -15.87
C CYS A 46 14.09 6.48 -16.83
N ALA A 47 13.65 6.94 -18.00
CA ALA A 47 14.54 7.46 -19.05
C ALA A 47 15.10 8.86 -18.73
N SER A 48 14.44 9.60 -17.84
CA SER A 48 14.84 10.94 -17.40
C SER A 48 14.43 11.19 -15.94
N LEU A 49 14.88 12.32 -15.38
CA LEU A 49 14.50 12.72 -14.03
C LEU A 49 12.99 13.05 -13.96
N GLU A 50 12.44 13.66 -15.00
CA GLU A 50 11.02 14.01 -15.10
C GLU A 50 10.15 12.75 -15.06
N VAL A 51 10.56 11.68 -15.76
CA VAL A 51 9.86 10.38 -15.70
C VAL A 51 9.92 9.77 -14.31
N LEU A 52 11.05 9.89 -13.60
CA LEU A 52 11.17 9.42 -12.22
C LEU A 52 10.27 10.21 -11.27
N GLN A 53 10.25 11.54 -11.39
CA GLN A 53 9.39 12.42 -10.59
C GLN A 53 7.91 12.11 -10.84
N ALA A 54 7.50 11.96 -12.09
CA ALA A 54 6.13 11.57 -12.44
C ALA A 54 5.76 10.20 -11.85
N TYR A 55 6.67 9.22 -11.91
CA TYR A 55 6.44 7.91 -11.29
C TYR A 55 6.25 8.00 -9.78
N LEU A 56 7.10 8.76 -9.08
CA LEU A 56 6.99 8.94 -7.62
C LEU A 56 5.71 9.70 -7.23
N ALA A 57 5.38 10.77 -7.95
CA ALA A 57 4.14 11.52 -7.74
C ALA A 57 2.90 10.65 -7.97
N TRP A 58 2.93 9.78 -8.99
CA TRP A 58 1.87 8.80 -9.21
C TRP A 58 1.73 7.83 -8.04
N ARG A 59 2.83 7.27 -7.51
CA ARG A 59 2.78 6.41 -6.31
C ARG A 59 2.23 7.14 -5.08
N GLN A 60 2.55 8.42 -4.91
CA GLN A 60 2.01 9.24 -3.82
C GLN A 60 0.50 9.48 -3.99
N GLN A 61 0.06 9.79 -5.21
CA GLN A 61 -1.36 10.00 -5.51
C GLN A 61 -2.18 8.72 -5.28
N ASP A 62 -1.68 7.56 -5.73
CA ASP A 62 -2.29 6.25 -5.45
C ASP A 62 -2.46 6.04 -3.93
N CYS A 63 -1.42 6.32 -3.15
CA CYS A 63 -1.45 6.21 -1.69
C CYS A 63 -2.50 7.16 -1.08
N HIS A 64 -2.51 8.43 -1.49
CA HIS A 64 -3.45 9.42 -0.98
C HIS A 64 -4.91 9.03 -1.27
N VAL A 65 -5.21 8.56 -2.48
CA VAL A 65 -6.57 8.15 -2.88
C VAL A 65 -7.01 6.90 -2.12
N ASN A 66 -6.15 5.88 -2.06
CA ASN A 66 -6.48 4.62 -1.38
C ASN A 66 -6.63 4.82 0.12
N ASN A 67 -5.70 5.54 0.77
CA ASN A 67 -5.78 5.77 2.20
C ASN A 67 -7.06 6.52 2.60
N LEU A 68 -7.47 7.54 1.83
CA LEU A 68 -8.71 8.26 2.10
C LEU A 68 -9.93 7.34 1.96
N TYR A 69 -9.98 6.54 0.89
CA TYR A 69 -11.06 5.56 0.71
C TYR A 69 -11.09 4.55 1.84
N ASP A 70 -9.97 3.89 2.13
CA ASP A 70 -9.86 2.82 3.14
C ASP A 70 -10.19 3.34 4.54
N THR A 71 -9.76 4.56 4.87
CA THR A 71 -10.07 5.17 6.17
C THR A 71 -11.59 5.38 6.32
N CYS A 72 -12.24 5.97 5.30
CA CYS A 72 -13.70 6.12 5.32
C CYS A 72 -14.40 4.76 5.39
N PHE A 73 -13.93 3.82 4.56
CA PHE A 73 -14.49 2.49 4.44
C PHE A 73 -14.48 1.76 5.79
N TRP A 74 -13.32 1.67 6.44
CA TRP A 74 -13.20 0.93 7.69
C TRP A 74 -13.88 1.62 8.86
N LEU A 75 -13.96 2.95 8.89
CA LEU A 75 -14.74 3.66 9.91
C LEU A 75 -16.24 3.42 9.77
N LEU A 76 -16.76 3.40 8.54
CA LEU A 76 -18.17 3.07 8.26
C LEU A 76 -18.50 1.62 8.60
N VAL A 77 -17.58 0.68 8.31
CA VAL A 77 -17.74 -0.72 8.73
C VAL A 77 -17.73 -0.83 10.26
N GLN A 78 -16.83 -0.12 10.94
CA GLN A 78 -16.79 -0.09 12.41
C GLN A 78 -18.03 0.57 13.04
N SER A 79 -18.70 1.48 12.35
CA SER A 79 -19.97 2.08 12.82
C SER A 79 -21.20 1.18 12.60
N GLY A 80 -21.00 -0.03 12.08
CA GLY A 80 -22.04 -1.06 11.97
C GLY A 80 -22.59 -1.26 10.56
N LYS A 81 -22.07 -0.57 9.54
CA LYS A 81 -22.44 -0.85 8.15
C LYS A 81 -21.79 -2.13 7.65
N THR A 82 -22.49 -2.85 6.77
CA THR A 82 -21.90 -3.99 6.08
C THR A 82 -20.89 -3.54 5.02
N VAL A 83 -20.00 -4.44 4.63
CA VAL A 83 -19.04 -4.21 3.54
C VAL A 83 -19.74 -3.76 2.25
N SER A 84 -20.84 -4.43 1.88
CA SER A 84 -21.59 -4.12 0.65
C SER A 84 -22.25 -2.73 0.71
N GLU A 85 -22.85 -2.37 1.84
CA GLU A 85 -23.47 -1.05 2.02
C GLU A 85 -22.43 0.06 1.96
N THR A 86 -21.29 -0.14 2.63
CA THR A 86 -20.19 0.84 2.60
C THR A 86 -19.60 0.99 1.20
N GLN A 87 -19.46 -0.10 0.44
CA GLN A 87 -19.00 -0.04 -0.95
C GLN A 87 -19.95 0.78 -1.82
N GLU A 88 -21.26 0.54 -1.74
CA GLU A 88 -22.25 1.32 -2.51
C GLU A 88 -22.35 2.78 -2.03
N LEU A 89 -22.19 3.05 -0.73
CA LEU A 89 -22.17 4.42 -0.21
C LEU A 89 -20.95 5.20 -0.71
N LEU A 90 -19.78 4.57 -0.76
CA LEU A 90 -18.54 5.21 -1.19
C LEU A 90 -18.36 5.21 -2.71
N LYS A 91 -19.19 4.47 -3.44
CA LYS A 91 -19.20 4.44 -4.90
C LYS A 91 -19.46 5.83 -5.45
N ASP A 92 -18.68 6.21 -6.45
CA ASP A 92 -18.77 7.50 -7.14
C ASP A 92 -18.60 8.76 -6.25
N THR A 93 -18.28 8.60 -4.96
CA THR A 93 -18.03 9.75 -4.08
C THR A 93 -16.73 10.46 -4.45
N GLN A 94 -16.75 11.78 -4.40
CA GLN A 94 -15.56 12.61 -4.59
C GLN A 94 -14.70 12.70 -3.32
N LYS A 95 -13.46 13.17 -3.48
CA LYS A 95 -12.53 13.39 -2.35
C LYS A 95 -13.17 14.23 -1.24
N GLN A 96 -13.88 15.29 -1.60
CA GLN A 96 -14.50 16.19 -0.62
C GLN A 96 -15.60 15.47 0.18
N GLN A 97 -16.48 14.73 -0.48
CA GLN A 97 -17.55 13.99 0.19
C GLN A 97 -16.99 12.94 1.15
N LYS A 98 -15.92 12.24 0.76
CA LYS A 98 -15.20 11.31 1.65
C LYS A 98 -14.64 12.02 2.89
N ASN A 99 -14.02 13.18 2.71
CA ASN A 99 -13.54 13.97 3.85
C ASN A 99 -14.70 14.40 4.75
N GLU A 100 -15.80 14.89 4.20
CA GLU A 100 -16.98 15.28 4.99
C GLU A 100 -17.51 14.12 5.85
N LEU A 101 -17.53 12.89 5.32
CA LEU A 101 -17.90 11.68 6.08
C LEU A 101 -16.95 11.38 7.25
N LEU A 102 -15.70 11.83 7.22
CA LEU A 102 -14.73 11.62 8.30
C LEU A 102 -14.84 12.66 9.43
N PHE A 103 -15.51 13.80 9.19
CA PHE A 103 -15.59 14.92 10.14
C PHE A 103 -16.98 15.11 10.77
N GLN A 104 -17.94 14.25 10.44
CA GLN A 104 -19.25 14.17 11.12
C GLN A 104 -19.17 13.25 12.34
#